data_AF-Q9ZSJ8-F1
#
_entry.id   AF-Q9ZSJ8-F1
#
_cell.length_a   1.000
_cell.length_b   1.000
_cell.length_c   1.000
_cell.angle_alpha   90.00
_cell.angle_beta   90.00
_cell.angle_gamma   90.00
#
_symmetry.space_group_name_H-M   'P 1'
#
loop_
_entity.id
_entity.type
_entity.pdbx_description
1 polymer ?
#
loop_
_entity_poly.entity_id
_entity_poly.type
_entity_poly.pdbx_seq_one_letter_code
_entity_poly.pdbx_strand_id
1 'polypeptide(L)'
;MNSTSPRMILPVCSSPSTKTLNWLLSTPVKGARANRIRVQRGLPDPACVIIPHRTFALSQLPVHEFYGHGDAILDLSWSKNGDLLSASMDKTVRLWQVGRDSCLKVFSHTNYVTCVQFNPTNGNYFITGCIDGLVRIWDVRKCLVVDWANSKEIVTAVCYRPDGKGAVAGTITGNCRYYDASENRLELESQVSLNGRKKSLHKRIVGFQYCPSDPKKLMVTSGDAQVRILDGAHVISNYKGLQSSSQVARSFTPDGDHIVSASDDSRIYMWNYANQLAPLTSRVKSVWSSERFFSNDVSIAIPWNASQARNSISLSCNIPS
;
A
#
# COMPACT_ATOMS: atom_id res chain seq x y z
N MET A 1 12.46 -31.07 15.11
CA MET A 1 11.66 -30.13 14.30
C MET A 1 11.88 -28.74 14.88
N ASN A 2 12.78 -27.95 14.31
CA ASN A 2 13.05 -26.58 14.78
C ASN A 2 11.87 -25.69 14.37
N SER A 3 10.90 -25.56 15.27
CA SER A 3 9.86 -24.53 15.19
C SER A 3 10.54 -23.18 15.43
N THR A 4 10.95 -22.51 14.35
CA THR A 4 11.36 -21.11 14.42
C THR A 4 10.11 -20.28 14.64
N SER A 5 9.95 -19.73 15.84
CA SER A 5 8.88 -18.77 16.14
C SER A 5 8.94 -17.60 15.13
N PRO A 6 7.79 -17.10 14.66
CA PRO A 6 7.73 -15.97 13.74
C PRO A 6 8.38 -14.73 14.38
N ARG A 7 9.34 -14.13 13.67
CA ARG A 7 10.04 -12.90 14.07
C ARG A 7 9.52 -11.73 13.24
N MET A 8 9.23 -10.61 13.91
CA MET A 8 8.93 -9.35 13.23
C MET A 8 10.14 -8.42 13.32
N ILE A 9 10.64 -7.98 12.16
CA ILE A 9 11.90 -7.23 12.00
C ILE A 9 11.55 -5.82 11.48
N LEU A 10 12.02 -4.78 12.17
CA LEU A 10 11.89 -3.39 11.72
C LEU A 10 13.24 -2.88 11.19
N PRO A 11 13.41 -2.63 9.88
CA PRO A 11 14.70 -2.18 9.32
C PRO A 11 15.01 -0.71 9.66
N VAL A 12 16.30 -0.38 9.75
CA VAL A 12 16.81 0.99 9.93
C VAL A 12 16.97 1.68 8.55
N CYS A 13 16.63 2.97 8.48
CA CYS A 13 16.98 3.85 7.37
C CYS A 13 18.16 4.74 7.77
N SER A 14 19.34 4.54 7.18
CA SER A 14 20.53 5.38 7.46
C SER A 14 20.97 6.15 6.20
N SER A 15 21.46 7.37 6.38
CA SER A 15 22.07 8.16 5.29
C SER A 15 23.52 7.74 5.09
N PRO A 16 23.95 7.34 3.88
CA PRO A 16 25.36 7.08 3.64
C PRO A 16 26.14 8.40 3.62
N SER A 17 27.30 8.41 4.27
CA SER A 17 28.31 9.44 4.07
C SER A 17 28.82 9.37 2.62
N THR A 18 29.07 10.54 2.03
CA THR A 18 29.35 10.87 0.62
C THR A 18 30.55 10.21 -0.08
N LYS A 19 30.98 9.00 0.29
CA LYS A 19 32.27 8.45 -0.21
C LYS A 19 32.24 7.22 -1.14
N THR A 20 31.10 6.63 -1.49
CA THR A 20 31.19 5.40 -2.32
C THR A 20 29.99 5.16 -3.24
N LEU A 21 29.91 5.85 -4.37
CA LEU A 21 29.06 5.43 -5.52
C LEU A 21 29.73 5.79 -6.84
N ASN A 22 30.83 5.09 -7.17
CA ASN A 22 31.37 5.01 -8.53
C ASN A 22 30.96 3.68 -9.13
N TRP A 23 29.74 3.54 -9.67
CA TRP A 23 29.41 2.46 -10.60
C TRP A 23 28.30 2.90 -11.56
N LEU A 24 28.51 2.57 -12.85
CA LEU A 24 27.66 2.78 -14.03
C LEU A 24 27.65 4.19 -14.68
N LEU A 25 28.78 4.57 -15.27
CA LEU A 25 28.77 5.31 -16.53
C LEU A 25 29.22 4.35 -17.63
N SER A 26 28.30 3.94 -18.49
CA SER A 26 28.60 3.23 -19.74
C SER A 26 29.40 4.15 -20.66
N THR A 27 30.59 3.70 -21.07
CA THR A 27 31.43 4.42 -22.04
C THR A 27 30.86 4.28 -23.45
N PRO A 28 30.65 5.36 -24.23
CA PRO A 28 30.36 5.23 -25.65
C PRO A 28 31.66 4.96 -26.42
N VAL A 29 31.68 3.84 -27.15
CA VAL A 29 32.76 3.51 -28.11
C VAL A 29 32.68 4.48 -29.30
N LYS A 30 33.81 5.14 -29.60
CA LYS A 30 33.99 6.07 -30.72
C LYS A 30 34.17 5.33 -32.05
N GLY A 31 33.52 5.81 -33.10
CA GLY A 31 34.04 5.69 -34.47
C GLY A 31 32.99 5.70 -35.59
N ALA A 32 32.73 6.86 -36.20
CA ALA A 32 32.77 7.06 -37.66
C ALA A 32 32.17 8.42 -38.10
N ARG A 33 33.05 9.18 -38.79
CA ARG A 33 32.86 10.19 -39.85
C ARG A 33 31.72 11.20 -39.80
N ALA A 34 32.15 12.47 -39.80
CA ALA A 34 31.37 13.67 -40.01
C ALA A 34 30.67 13.71 -41.37
N ASN A 35 29.38 14.08 -41.35
CA ASN A 35 28.71 14.78 -42.45
C ASN A 35 27.75 15.83 -41.86
N ARG A 36 27.71 16.99 -42.50
CA ARG A 36 27.10 18.24 -42.03
C ARG A 36 25.63 18.32 -42.49
N ILE A 37 24.84 19.15 -41.79
CA ILE A 37 23.46 19.63 -42.08
C ILE A 37 22.38 18.71 -41.44
N ARG A 38 21.45 19.15 -40.57
CA ARG A 38 20.52 20.30 -40.60
C ARG A 38 20.04 20.56 -39.16
N VAL A 39 19.84 21.82 -38.78
CA VAL A 39 19.22 22.19 -37.50
C VAL A 39 17.79 21.63 -37.45
N GLN A 40 17.54 20.69 -36.53
CA GLN A 40 16.20 20.35 -36.07
C GLN A 40 16.09 20.68 -34.58
N ARG A 41 14.99 21.37 -34.27
CA ARG A 41 14.56 21.79 -32.93
C ARG A 41 14.33 20.57 -32.03
N GLY A 42 14.72 20.72 -30.77
CA GLY A 42 14.23 19.92 -29.65
C GLY A 42 15.00 18.63 -29.41
N LEU A 43 16.16 18.72 -28.73
CA LEU A 43 16.61 17.60 -27.91
C LEU A 43 15.56 17.40 -26.81
N PRO A 44 15.06 16.18 -26.56
CA PRO A 44 14.33 15.92 -25.33
C PRO A 44 15.29 16.18 -24.19
N ASP A 45 14.88 17.05 -23.27
CA ASP A 45 15.61 17.36 -22.05
C ASP A 45 16.03 16.02 -21.42
N PRO A 46 17.34 15.72 -21.28
CA PRO A 46 17.76 14.44 -20.74
C PRO A 46 17.10 14.28 -19.39
N ALA A 47 16.27 13.23 -19.25
CA ALA A 47 15.47 12.99 -18.05
C ALA A 47 16.32 13.26 -16.82
N CYS A 48 16.04 14.37 -16.13
CA CYS A 48 16.83 14.81 -15.00
C CYS A 48 16.62 13.78 -13.89
N VAL A 49 17.59 12.89 -13.72
CA VAL A 49 17.62 11.96 -12.59
C VAL A 49 18.03 12.80 -11.39
N ILE A 50 17.04 13.33 -10.67
CA ILE A 50 17.26 13.99 -9.39
C ILE A 50 17.62 12.90 -8.39
N ILE A 51 18.91 12.66 -8.20
CA ILE A 51 19.40 11.84 -7.08
C ILE A 51 19.25 12.72 -5.83
N PRO A 52 18.39 12.36 -4.87
CA PRO A 52 18.21 13.17 -3.68
C PRO A 52 19.53 13.27 -2.92
N HIS A 53 19.86 14.48 -2.43
CA HIS A 53 21.05 14.72 -1.60
C HIS A 53 21.07 13.90 -0.29
N ARG A 54 19.95 13.26 0.07
CA ARG A 54 19.84 12.25 1.11
C ARG A 54 19.31 10.97 0.50
N THR A 55 20.18 9.98 0.33
CA THR A 55 19.79 8.61 0.03
C THR A 55 19.53 7.87 1.33
N PHE A 56 18.52 7.00 1.34
CA PHE A 56 18.28 6.09 2.45
C PHE A 56 18.85 4.72 2.09
N ALA A 57 19.63 4.15 3.00
CA ALA A 57 20.03 2.76 2.94
C ALA A 57 19.23 2.00 3.99
N LEU A 58 18.61 0.89 3.57
CA LEU A 58 18.08 -0.11 4.50
C LEU A 58 19.27 -0.79 5.16
N SER A 59 19.37 -0.72 6.49
CA SER A 59 20.34 -1.53 7.21
C SER A 59 19.82 -2.96 7.34
N GLN A 60 20.75 -3.91 7.24
CA GLN A 60 20.47 -5.33 7.41
C GLN A 60 20.13 -5.70 8.84
N LEU A 61 20.51 -4.86 9.82
CA LEU A 61 20.17 -5.06 11.22
C LEU A 61 18.83 -4.39 11.55
N PRO A 62 17.90 -5.11 12.21
CA PRO A 62 16.69 -4.50 12.73
C PRO A 62 16.99 -3.45 13.80
N VAL A 63 16.16 -2.42 13.84
CA VAL A 63 16.03 -1.49 14.97
C VAL A 63 15.54 -2.25 16.20
N HIS A 64 14.55 -3.12 16.01
CA HIS A 64 13.87 -3.84 17.08
C HIS A 64 13.28 -5.14 16.53
N GLU A 65 13.24 -6.18 17.37
CA GLU A 65 12.62 -7.47 17.06
C GLU A 65 11.55 -7.79 18.11
N PHE A 66 10.34 -8.11 17.65
CA PHE A 66 9.25 -8.53 18.55
C PHE A 66 9.08 -10.04 18.56
N TYR A 67 8.97 -10.60 19.76
CA TYR A 67 8.81 -12.03 20.01
C TYR A 67 7.51 -12.30 20.76
N GLY A 68 6.76 -13.33 20.33
CA GLY A 68 5.63 -13.84 21.12
C GLY A 68 4.48 -14.46 20.34
N HIS A 69 4.33 -14.17 19.04
CA HIS A 69 3.33 -14.86 18.23
C HIS A 69 3.64 -16.36 18.10
N GLY A 70 2.60 -17.19 18.15
CA GLY A 70 2.71 -18.64 18.05
C GLY A 70 2.67 -19.19 16.62
N ASP A 71 2.29 -18.35 15.65
CA ASP A 71 2.08 -18.73 14.26
C ASP A 71 2.18 -17.49 13.34
N ALA A 72 2.14 -17.69 12.02
CA ALA A 72 2.45 -16.66 11.03
C ALA A 72 1.68 -15.34 11.24
N ILE A 73 2.40 -14.24 11.05
CA ILE A 73 1.86 -12.89 11.09
C ILE A 73 1.34 -12.56 9.70
N LEU A 74 0.06 -12.19 9.61
CA LEU A 74 -0.64 -12.01 8.34
C LEU A 74 -0.81 -10.54 7.95
N ASP A 75 -0.85 -9.63 8.92
CA ASP A 75 -1.04 -8.20 8.67
C ASP A 75 -0.50 -7.34 9.82
N LEU A 76 -0.19 -6.09 9.51
CA LEU A 76 0.41 -5.11 10.42
C LEU A 76 -0.26 -3.75 10.30
N SER A 77 -0.41 -3.03 11.42
CA SER A 77 -0.93 -1.67 11.39
C SER A 77 -0.24 -0.76 12.41
N TRP A 78 0.30 0.35 11.94
CA TRP A 78 0.86 1.41 12.78
C TRP A 78 -0.20 2.42 13.20
N SER A 79 -0.16 2.81 14.47
CA SER A 79 -0.88 3.98 14.97
C SER A 79 -0.06 5.25 14.70
N LYS A 80 -0.73 6.42 14.72
CA LYS A 80 -0.06 7.72 14.65
C LYS A 80 0.87 7.99 15.85
N ASN A 81 0.70 7.26 16.95
CA ASN A 81 1.49 7.42 18.17
C ASN A 81 2.70 6.47 18.21
N GLY A 82 2.95 5.69 17.15
CA GLY A 82 4.07 4.75 17.09
C GLY A 82 3.83 3.42 17.80
N ASP A 83 2.56 3.04 18.00
CA ASP A 83 2.20 1.69 18.41
C ASP A 83 1.95 0.81 17.19
N LEU A 84 2.22 -0.49 17.30
CA LEU A 84 2.10 -1.46 16.22
C LEU A 84 1.14 -2.58 16.61
N LEU A 85 0.15 -2.83 15.75
CA LEU A 85 -0.68 -4.03 15.82
C LEU A 85 -0.17 -5.08 14.85
N SER A 86 -0.26 -6.35 15.25
CA SER A 86 -0.01 -7.49 14.37
C SER A 86 -1.10 -8.55 14.50
N ALA A 87 -1.65 -8.97 13.36
CA ALA A 87 -2.64 -10.05 13.26
C ALA A 87 -1.97 -11.37 12.88
N SER A 88 -2.43 -12.49 13.44
CA SER A 88 -1.77 -13.79 13.26
C SER A 88 -2.74 -14.98 13.14
N MET A 89 -2.23 -16.05 12.54
CA MET A 89 -2.83 -17.39 12.56
C MET A 89 -2.87 -18.02 13.97
N ASP A 90 -2.14 -17.46 14.95
CA ASP A 90 -2.25 -17.89 16.34
C ASP A 90 -3.55 -17.44 17.02
N LYS A 91 -4.47 -16.85 16.24
CA LYS A 91 -5.78 -16.35 16.66
C LYS A 91 -5.67 -15.16 17.60
N THR A 92 -4.57 -14.41 17.54
CA THR A 92 -4.41 -13.18 18.32
C THR A 92 -4.08 -11.99 17.45
N VAL A 93 -4.52 -10.82 17.92
CA VAL A 93 -3.86 -9.55 17.59
C VAL A 93 -3.00 -9.15 18.78
N ARG A 94 -1.80 -8.62 18.51
CA ARG A 94 -0.90 -8.15 19.55
C ARG A 94 -0.52 -6.69 19.34
N LEU A 95 -0.38 -5.96 20.44
CA LEU A 95 0.05 -4.56 20.47
C LEU A 95 1.50 -4.47 20.94
N TRP A 96 2.31 -3.72 20.21
CA TRP A 96 3.73 -3.54 20.43
C TRP A 96 4.11 -2.06 20.40
N GLN A 97 5.27 -1.74 20.97
CA GLN A 97 5.86 -0.41 20.89
C GLN A 97 7.38 -0.56 20.79
N VAL A 98 8.00 0.20 19.88
CA VAL A 98 9.46 0.19 19.68
C VAL A 98 10.16 0.61 20.98
N GLY A 99 11.23 -0.10 21.33
CA GLY A 99 11.97 0.11 22.58
C GLY A 99 11.35 -0.60 23.79
N ARG A 100 10.27 -1.37 23.62
CA ARG A 100 9.74 -2.29 24.63
C ARG A 100 9.82 -3.72 24.12
N ASP A 101 10.48 -4.58 24.88
CA ASP A 101 10.72 -5.98 24.46
C ASP A 101 9.49 -6.88 24.66
N SER A 102 8.58 -6.49 25.56
CA SER A 102 7.38 -7.24 25.87
C SER A 102 6.17 -6.78 25.05
N CYS A 103 5.33 -7.75 24.66
CA CYS A 103 3.98 -7.49 24.15
C CYS A 103 3.18 -6.65 25.15
N LEU A 104 2.57 -5.56 24.68
CA LEU A 104 1.79 -4.66 25.53
C LEU A 104 0.40 -5.21 25.85
N LYS A 105 -0.28 -5.75 24.83
CA LYS A 105 -1.65 -6.27 24.92
C LYS A 105 -1.87 -7.39 23.92
N VAL A 106 -2.73 -8.33 24.28
CA VAL A 106 -3.17 -9.46 23.43
C VAL A 106 -4.69 -9.41 23.31
N PHE A 107 -5.20 -9.51 22.08
CA PHE A 107 -6.62 -9.54 21.76
C PHE A 107 -6.95 -10.90 21.15
N SER A 108 -7.70 -11.72 21.88
CA SER A 108 -7.96 -13.11 21.50
C SER A 108 -9.16 -13.23 20.55
N HIS A 109 -8.97 -13.95 19.45
CA HIS A 109 -10.01 -14.32 18.50
C HIS A 109 -10.32 -15.82 18.59
N THR A 110 -11.47 -16.22 18.06
CA THR A 110 -11.86 -17.65 17.95
C THR A 110 -11.16 -18.36 16.79
N ASN A 111 -10.65 -17.61 15.81
CA ASN A 111 -10.01 -18.14 14.62
C ASN A 111 -8.93 -17.19 14.05
N TYR A 112 -8.29 -17.56 12.93
CA TYR A 112 -7.16 -16.81 12.35
C TYR A 112 -7.55 -15.38 11.99
N VAL A 113 -6.73 -14.43 12.46
CA VAL A 113 -6.91 -13.01 12.16
C VAL A 113 -6.12 -12.68 10.91
N THR A 114 -6.82 -12.33 9.84
CA THR A 114 -6.22 -12.18 8.51
C THR A 114 -5.78 -10.76 8.21
N CYS A 115 -6.37 -9.78 8.89
CA CYS A 115 -6.13 -8.36 8.64
C CYS A 115 -6.47 -7.51 9.86
N VAL A 116 -5.77 -6.40 10.03
CA VAL A 116 -5.90 -5.48 11.16
C VAL A 116 -5.62 -4.04 10.75
N GLN A 117 -6.38 -3.08 11.28
CA GLN A 117 -6.06 -1.68 11.09
C GLN A 117 -6.50 -0.79 12.25
N PHE A 118 -5.58 0.05 12.75
CA PHE A 118 -5.96 1.15 13.64
C PHE A 118 -6.96 2.10 12.99
N ASN A 119 -7.87 2.64 13.80
CA ASN A 119 -8.67 3.78 13.38
C ASN A 119 -7.75 5.01 13.14
N PRO A 120 -7.80 5.65 11.96
CA PRO A 120 -6.87 6.72 11.59
C PRO A 120 -7.09 8.03 12.36
N THR A 121 -8.25 8.23 12.97
CA THR A 121 -8.59 9.45 13.75
C THR A 121 -8.62 9.20 15.25
N ASN A 122 -8.91 7.97 15.70
CA ASN A 122 -8.94 7.61 17.12
C ASN A 122 -8.19 6.31 17.41
N GLY A 123 -6.90 6.40 17.77
CA GLY A 123 -6.04 5.25 18.05
C GLY A 123 -6.44 4.38 19.26
N ASN A 124 -7.53 4.71 19.98
CA ASN A 124 -8.09 3.82 20.99
C ASN A 124 -8.93 2.68 20.40
N TYR A 125 -9.17 2.68 19.09
CA TYR A 125 -9.92 1.65 18.41
C TYR A 125 -9.18 1.11 17.17
N PHE A 126 -9.45 -0.13 16.82
CA PHE A 126 -8.99 -0.76 15.59
C PHE A 126 -10.01 -1.77 15.06
N ILE A 127 -9.93 -2.07 13.77
CA ILE A 127 -10.72 -3.11 13.12
C ILE A 127 -9.87 -4.34 12.82
N THR A 128 -10.54 -5.49 12.78
CA THR A 128 -9.93 -6.76 12.40
C THR A 128 -10.87 -7.52 11.48
N GLY A 129 -10.28 -8.32 10.59
CA GLY A 129 -10.97 -9.36 9.83
C GLY A 129 -10.44 -10.74 10.19
N CYS A 130 -11.33 -11.73 10.15
CA CYS A 130 -11.03 -13.09 10.56
C CYS A 130 -11.62 -14.11 9.55
N ILE A 131 -11.06 -15.31 9.53
CA ILE A 131 -11.57 -16.40 8.68
C ILE A 131 -12.93 -16.94 9.12
N ASP A 132 -13.39 -16.59 10.32
CA ASP A 132 -14.76 -16.85 10.77
C ASP A 132 -15.83 -15.99 10.06
N GLY A 133 -15.40 -15.06 9.19
CA GLY A 133 -16.29 -14.16 8.46
C GLY A 133 -16.83 -13.01 9.31
N LEU A 134 -16.17 -12.68 10.42
CA LEU A 134 -16.53 -11.56 11.27
C LEU A 134 -15.51 -10.42 11.13
N VAL A 135 -16.05 -9.21 10.98
CA VAL A 135 -15.31 -7.95 11.13
C VAL A 135 -15.59 -7.43 12.53
N ARG A 136 -14.57 -7.05 13.29
CA ARG A 136 -14.73 -6.60 14.69
C ARG A 136 -14.05 -5.26 14.91
N ILE A 137 -14.70 -4.36 15.64
CA ILE A 137 -14.07 -3.20 16.26
C ILE A 137 -13.65 -3.58 17.69
N TRP A 138 -12.42 -3.22 18.03
CA TRP A 138 -11.82 -3.47 19.34
C TRP A 138 -11.55 -2.15 20.06
N ASP A 139 -11.81 -2.13 21.36
CA ASP A 139 -11.31 -1.09 22.27
C ASP A 139 -9.91 -1.49 22.76
N VAL A 140 -8.91 -0.69 22.41
CA VAL A 140 -7.50 -0.93 22.78
C VAL A 140 -7.31 -0.87 24.29
N ARG A 141 -8.02 0.01 25.01
CA ARG A 141 -7.85 0.19 26.45
C ARG A 141 -8.43 -0.98 27.22
N LYS A 142 -9.65 -1.40 26.84
CA LYS A 142 -10.41 -2.45 27.51
C LYS A 142 -10.09 -3.87 27.02
N CYS A 143 -9.35 -4.00 25.92
CA CYS A 143 -9.02 -5.30 25.31
C CYS A 143 -10.24 -6.15 24.95
N LEU A 144 -11.33 -5.52 24.52
CA LEU A 144 -12.59 -6.19 24.20
C LEU A 144 -13.17 -5.73 22.86
N VAL A 145 -13.99 -6.59 22.28
CA VAL A 145 -14.80 -6.27 21.10
C VAL A 145 -15.92 -5.33 21.54
N VAL A 146 -16.03 -4.18 20.89
CA VAL A 146 -17.13 -3.22 21.14
C VAL A 146 -18.29 -3.42 20.18
N ASP A 147 -18.01 -3.80 18.94
CA ASP A 147 -19.02 -4.17 17.96
C ASP A 147 -18.45 -5.08 16.88
N TRP A 148 -19.33 -5.78 16.16
CA TRP A 148 -18.96 -6.71 15.09
C TRP A 148 -20.05 -6.85 14.04
N ALA A 149 -19.63 -7.17 12.81
CA ALA A 149 -20.53 -7.47 11.71
C ALA A 149 -20.14 -8.78 11.01
N ASN A 150 -21.15 -9.53 10.57
CA ASN A 150 -20.94 -10.78 9.84
C ASN A 150 -20.88 -10.53 8.33
N SER A 151 -19.71 -10.74 7.71
CA SER A 151 -19.51 -10.65 6.27
C SER A 151 -19.98 -11.90 5.52
N LYS A 152 -20.31 -13.00 6.22
CA LYS A 152 -20.73 -14.32 5.71
C LYS A 152 -19.66 -15.10 4.95
N GLU A 153 -18.48 -14.52 4.78
CA GLU A 153 -17.36 -15.07 4.01
C GLU A 153 -16.05 -14.69 4.68
N ILE A 154 -15.00 -15.49 4.50
CA ILE A 154 -13.64 -15.19 5.00
C ILE A 154 -13.26 -13.75 4.63
N VAL A 155 -12.98 -12.94 5.67
CA VAL A 155 -12.46 -11.58 5.50
C VAL A 155 -10.96 -11.70 5.22
N THR A 156 -10.47 -11.01 4.20
CA THR A 156 -9.06 -11.09 3.77
C THR A 156 -8.35 -9.74 3.81
N ALA A 157 -9.09 -8.63 3.88
CA ALA A 157 -8.55 -7.29 4.02
C ALA A 157 -9.58 -6.40 4.72
N VAL A 158 -9.12 -5.41 5.48
CA VAL A 158 -9.96 -4.37 6.06
C VAL A 158 -9.33 -2.99 5.85
N CYS A 159 -10.15 -1.95 5.76
CA CYS A 159 -9.68 -0.57 5.68
C CYS A 159 -10.68 0.42 6.29
N TYR A 160 -10.24 1.28 7.18
CA TYR A 160 -10.96 2.47 7.60
C TYR A 160 -10.92 3.54 6.51
N ARG A 161 -12.04 4.24 6.38
CA ARG A 161 -12.08 5.55 5.71
C ARG A 161 -11.16 6.53 6.44
N PRO A 162 -10.55 7.50 5.74
CA PRO A 162 -9.62 8.45 6.35
C PRO A 162 -10.21 9.29 7.49
N ASP A 163 -11.53 9.47 7.52
CA ASP A 163 -12.27 10.14 8.60
C ASP A 163 -12.46 9.27 9.86
N GLY A 164 -12.17 7.97 9.76
CA GLY A 164 -12.37 6.98 10.83
C GLY A 164 -13.84 6.65 11.11
N LYS A 165 -14.77 7.11 10.26
CA LYS A 165 -16.23 6.96 10.43
C LYS A 165 -16.85 5.90 9.54
N GLY A 166 -16.10 5.29 8.63
CA GLY A 166 -16.55 4.09 7.95
C GLY A 166 -15.43 3.11 7.72
N ALA A 167 -15.78 1.89 7.37
CA ALA A 167 -14.84 0.80 7.15
C ALA A 167 -15.24 -0.02 5.91
N VAL A 168 -14.26 -0.68 5.31
CA VAL A 168 -14.45 -1.57 4.17
C VAL A 168 -13.83 -2.90 4.50
N ALA A 169 -14.56 -3.99 4.30
CA ALA A 169 -14.05 -5.35 4.41
C ALA A 169 -14.07 -6.03 3.04
N GLY A 170 -12.95 -6.63 2.68
CA GLY A 170 -12.77 -7.43 1.47
C GLY A 170 -12.82 -8.91 1.80
N THR A 171 -13.45 -9.71 0.94
CA THR A 171 -13.61 -11.14 1.16
C THR A 171 -12.79 -12.00 0.20
N ILE A 172 -12.66 -13.27 0.54
CA ILE A 172 -11.99 -14.29 -0.29
C ILE A 172 -12.64 -14.45 -1.68
N THR A 173 -13.93 -14.14 -1.82
CA THR A 173 -14.70 -14.26 -3.07
C THR A 173 -14.67 -12.98 -3.91
N GLY A 174 -13.99 -11.92 -3.46
CA GLY A 174 -13.87 -10.66 -4.17
C GLY A 174 -15.04 -9.69 -3.95
N ASN A 175 -15.79 -9.87 -2.86
CA ASN A 175 -16.78 -8.88 -2.43
C ASN A 175 -16.10 -7.82 -1.55
N CYS A 176 -16.51 -6.57 -1.72
CA CYS A 176 -16.20 -5.48 -0.78
C CYS A 176 -17.50 -5.05 -0.09
N ARG A 177 -17.47 -4.99 1.24
CA ARG A 177 -18.59 -4.55 2.08
C ARG A 177 -18.21 -3.25 2.76
N TYR A 178 -19.05 -2.24 2.62
CA TYR A 178 -18.91 -0.93 3.25
C TYR A 178 -19.75 -0.89 4.51
N TYR A 179 -19.15 -0.39 5.58
CA TYR A 179 -19.76 -0.24 6.88
C TYR A 179 -19.70 1.22 7.33
N ASP A 180 -20.78 1.69 7.95
CA ASP A 180 -20.71 2.82 8.85
C ASP A 180 -19.99 2.36 10.11
N ALA A 181 -18.93 3.08 10.46
CA ALA A 181 -18.10 2.85 11.63
C ALA A 181 -18.21 3.99 12.68
N SER A 182 -19.18 4.89 12.48
CA SER A 182 -19.47 5.98 13.38
C SER A 182 -19.82 5.46 14.77
N GLU A 183 -19.38 6.20 15.79
CA GLU A 183 -19.60 5.83 17.20
C GLU A 183 -19.08 4.44 17.59
N ASN A 184 -18.13 3.89 16.82
CA ASN A 184 -17.55 2.55 17.01
C ASN A 184 -18.57 1.41 16.83
N ARG A 185 -19.57 1.60 15.98
CA ARG A 185 -20.48 0.54 15.53
C ARG A 185 -20.04 -0.03 14.18
N LEU A 186 -20.58 -1.16 13.73
CA LEU A 186 -20.36 -1.71 12.39
C LEU A 186 -21.70 -2.02 11.73
N GLU A 187 -22.27 -1.01 11.06
CA GLU A 187 -23.53 -1.16 10.33
C GLU A 187 -23.28 -1.28 8.83
N LEU A 188 -23.81 -2.33 8.18
CA LEU A 188 -23.59 -2.54 6.75
C LEU A 188 -24.34 -1.48 5.93
N GLU A 189 -23.60 -0.63 5.22
CA GLU A 189 -24.17 0.40 4.32
C GLU A 189 -24.43 -0.16 2.92
N SER A 190 -23.43 -0.83 2.34
CA SER A 190 -23.52 -1.33 0.96
C SER A 190 -22.52 -2.46 0.70
N GLN A 191 -22.72 -3.16 -0.42
CA GLN A 191 -21.75 -4.16 -0.88
C GLN A 191 -21.59 -4.07 -2.39
N VAL A 192 -20.37 -4.35 -2.86
CA VAL A 192 -20.04 -4.46 -4.28
C VAL A 192 -19.34 -5.79 -4.53
N SER A 193 -19.81 -6.52 -5.53
CA SER A 193 -19.16 -7.74 -5.98
C SER A 193 -18.27 -7.43 -7.16
N LEU A 194 -16.95 -7.62 -7.02
CA LEU A 194 -15.98 -7.37 -8.10
C LEU A 194 -15.85 -8.57 -9.05
N ASN A 195 -16.88 -9.41 -9.08
CA ASN A 195 -16.96 -10.58 -9.93
C ASN A 195 -17.08 -10.21 -11.41
N GLY A 196 -16.02 -10.47 -12.18
CA GLY A 196 -16.15 -10.53 -13.65
C GLY A 196 -17.02 -11.69 -14.13
N ARG A 197 -17.47 -11.63 -15.40
CA ARG A 197 -18.37 -12.61 -16.07
C ARG A 197 -17.90 -14.08 -16.07
N LYS A 198 -16.65 -14.37 -15.72
CA LYS A 198 -16.11 -15.74 -15.59
C LYS A 198 -15.73 -16.02 -14.13
N LYS A 199 -16.03 -17.23 -13.65
CA LYS A 199 -15.53 -17.76 -12.37
C LYS A 199 -14.01 -17.92 -12.50
N SER A 200 -13.22 -17.03 -11.88
CA SER A 200 -11.78 -17.19 -11.74
C SER A 200 -11.47 -17.55 -10.29
N LEU A 201 -10.48 -18.42 -10.10
CA LEU A 201 -10.17 -19.04 -8.80
C LEU A 201 -9.41 -18.11 -7.82
N HIS A 202 -9.05 -16.90 -8.23
CA HIS A 202 -8.16 -16.02 -7.46
C HIS A 202 -8.71 -14.59 -7.29
N LYS A 203 -9.97 -14.41 -6.89
CA LYS A 203 -10.59 -13.07 -6.75
C LYS A 203 -10.51 -12.45 -5.36
N ARG A 204 -9.81 -13.09 -4.42
CA ARG A 204 -9.67 -12.57 -3.04
C ARG A 204 -9.23 -11.11 -3.05
N ILE A 205 -9.84 -10.30 -2.20
CA ILE A 205 -9.33 -8.96 -1.95
C ILE A 205 -8.03 -9.08 -1.18
N VAL A 206 -6.98 -8.41 -1.66
CA VAL A 206 -5.64 -8.45 -1.06
C VAL A 206 -5.38 -7.21 -0.22
N GLY A 207 -5.91 -6.06 -0.63
CA GLY A 207 -5.66 -4.82 0.08
C GLY A 207 -6.46 -3.66 -0.48
N PHE A 208 -6.48 -2.61 0.32
CA PHE A 208 -7.24 -1.38 0.11
C PHE A 208 -6.33 -0.18 0.32
N GLN A 209 -6.57 0.90 -0.42
CA GLN A 209 -5.96 2.19 -0.13
C GLN A 209 -6.87 3.30 -0.63
N TYR A 210 -7.23 4.23 0.24
CA TYR A 210 -7.92 5.45 -0.17
C TYR A 210 -6.97 6.35 -0.96
N CYS A 211 -7.52 7.00 -1.99
CA CYS A 211 -6.76 7.95 -2.79
C CYS A 211 -6.37 9.17 -1.93
N PRO A 212 -5.07 9.52 -1.84
CA PRO A 212 -4.62 10.64 -1.01
C PRO A 212 -5.24 11.99 -1.41
N SER A 213 -5.48 12.20 -2.71
CA SER A 213 -6.05 13.44 -3.26
C SER A 213 -7.58 13.47 -3.23
N ASP A 214 -8.25 12.32 -3.08
CA ASP A 214 -9.71 12.21 -3.06
C ASP A 214 -10.16 11.06 -2.13
N PRO A 215 -10.52 11.34 -0.86
CA PRO A 215 -10.84 10.32 0.12
C PRO A 215 -12.15 9.58 -0.15
N LYS A 216 -12.92 9.95 -1.19
CA LYS A 216 -14.08 9.17 -1.65
C LYS A 216 -13.68 7.98 -2.50
N LYS A 217 -12.53 8.07 -3.16
CA LYS A 217 -12.05 7.05 -4.08
C LYS A 217 -11.21 6.01 -3.36
N LEU A 218 -11.59 4.75 -3.54
CA LEU A 218 -10.93 3.61 -2.93
C LEU A 218 -10.25 2.76 -4.00
N MET A 219 -8.94 2.58 -3.89
CA MET A 219 -8.23 1.54 -4.63
C MET A 219 -8.42 0.19 -3.94
N VAL A 220 -8.83 -0.79 -4.73
CA VAL A 220 -8.98 -2.19 -4.33
C VAL A 220 -8.02 -3.03 -5.16
N THR A 221 -7.21 -3.83 -4.48
CA THR A 221 -6.33 -4.81 -5.12
C THR A 221 -6.87 -6.21 -4.92
N SER A 222 -6.92 -6.98 -6.00
CA SER A 222 -7.45 -8.35 -6.01
C SER A 222 -6.38 -9.35 -6.44
N GLY A 223 -6.53 -10.61 -6.02
CA GLY A 223 -5.61 -11.70 -6.38
C GLY A 223 -5.57 -12.03 -7.89
N ASP A 224 -6.49 -11.47 -8.68
CA ASP A 224 -6.57 -11.65 -10.13
C ASP A 224 -5.64 -10.67 -10.90
N ALA A 225 -4.66 -10.10 -10.19
CA ALA A 225 -3.70 -9.10 -10.66
C ALA A 225 -4.36 -7.81 -11.20
N GLN A 226 -5.59 -7.50 -10.75
CA GLN A 226 -6.29 -6.27 -11.12
C GLN A 226 -6.28 -5.27 -9.98
N VAL A 227 -6.15 -4.00 -10.36
CA VAL A 227 -6.42 -2.85 -9.49
C VAL A 227 -7.71 -2.20 -9.95
N ARG A 228 -8.62 -1.96 -9.01
CA ARG A 228 -9.90 -1.31 -9.29
C ARG A 228 -10.00 -0.05 -8.45
N ILE A 229 -10.50 1.03 -9.03
CA ILE A 229 -10.82 2.26 -8.30
C ILE A 229 -12.32 2.35 -8.20
N LEU A 230 -12.79 2.51 -6.97
CA LEU A 230 -14.20 2.55 -6.60
C LEU A 230 -14.54 3.95 -6.09
N ASP A 231 -15.78 4.38 -6.32
CA ASP A 231 -16.44 5.49 -5.62
C ASP A 231 -17.74 4.96 -5.03
N GLY A 232 -17.70 4.73 -3.71
CA GLY A 232 -18.68 3.89 -3.01
C GLY A 232 -18.79 2.50 -3.65
N ALA A 233 -20.02 2.11 -4.02
CA ALA A 233 -20.29 0.81 -4.64
C ALA A 233 -20.00 0.76 -6.16
N HIS A 234 -19.59 1.87 -6.79
CA HIS A 234 -19.37 1.95 -8.22
C HIS A 234 -17.90 1.74 -8.59
N VAL A 235 -17.63 0.87 -9.56
CA VAL A 235 -16.28 0.70 -10.12
C VAL A 235 -16.06 1.75 -11.22
N ILE A 236 -15.15 2.69 -11.00
CA ILE A 236 -14.84 3.77 -11.95
C ILE A 236 -13.84 3.30 -13.00
N SER A 237 -12.77 2.64 -12.55
CA SER A 237 -11.68 2.25 -13.43
C SER A 237 -11.01 0.96 -13.02
N ASN A 238 -10.54 0.22 -14.02
CA ASN A 238 -9.77 -1.00 -13.85
C ASN A 238 -8.38 -0.82 -14.47
N TYR A 239 -7.33 -1.11 -13.72
CA TYR A 239 -5.95 -1.16 -14.21
C TYR A 239 -5.49 -2.61 -14.24
N LYS A 240 -4.92 -3.02 -15.37
CA LYS A 240 -4.44 -4.39 -15.59
C LYS A 240 -2.98 -4.37 -16.00
N GLY A 241 -2.18 -5.24 -15.37
CA GLY A 241 -0.84 -5.59 -15.81
C GLY A 241 -0.86 -6.58 -16.99
N LEU A 242 0.29 -6.74 -17.65
CA LEU A 242 0.42 -7.61 -18.84
C LEU A 242 0.45 -9.10 -18.48
N GLN A 243 0.83 -9.43 -17.25
CA GLN A 243 0.99 -10.81 -16.77
C GLN A 243 0.42 -10.96 -15.36
N SER A 244 -0.12 -12.15 -15.12
CA SER A 244 -0.90 -12.52 -13.93
C SER A 244 0.01 -13.16 -12.89
N SER A 245 0.55 -12.36 -11.98
CA SER A 245 1.14 -12.88 -10.75
C SER A 245 0.87 -11.94 -9.57
N SER A 246 0.85 -12.52 -8.39
CA SER A 246 -0.12 -12.28 -7.34
C SER A 246 0.63 -12.01 -6.04
N GLN A 247 0.10 -11.06 -5.26
CA GLN A 247 0.44 -10.72 -3.87
C GLN A 247 1.29 -9.47 -3.62
N VAL A 248 1.68 -8.72 -4.66
CA VAL A 248 2.51 -7.54 -4.40
C VAL A 248 1.67 -6.32 -3.98
N ALA A 249 2.13 -5.64 -2.92
CA ALA A 249 1.58 -4.39 -2.43
C ALA A 249 1.56 -3.34 -3.56
N ARG A 250 0.44 -2.61 -3.65
CA ARG A 250 0.27 -1.52 -4.61
C ARG A 250 -0.05 -0.27 -3.85
N SER A 251 0.56 0.84 -4.27
CA SER A 251 0.39 2.10 -3.59
C SER A 251 0.14 3.23 -4.58
N PHE A 252 -0.75 4.14 -4.21
CA PHE A 252 -0.75 5.49 -4.75
C PHE A 252 0.55 6.19 -4.40
N THR A 253 1.04 7.02 -5.34
CA THR A 253 2.04 8.04 -5.03
C THR A 253 1.47 9.08 -4.06
N PRO A 254 2.32 9.76 -3.27
CA PRO A 254 1.87 10.75 -2.28
C PRO A 254 1.08 11.93 -2.87
N ASP A 255 1.36 12.30 -4.12
CA ASP A 255 0.57 13.29 -4.87
C ASP A 255 -0.80 12.76 -5.33
N GLY A 256 -1.00 11.44 -5.28
CA GLY A 256 -2.20 10.75 -5.75
C GLY A 256 -2.19 10.45 -7.25
N ASP A 257 -1.25 10.99 -8.03
CA ASP A 257 -1.33 11.02 -9.49
C ASP A 257 -0.89 9.72 -10.18
N HIS A 258 -0.29 8.78 -9.45
CA HIS A 258 0.19 7.53 -10.02
C HIS A 258 -0.13 6.36 -9.08
N ILE A 259 -0.27 5.18 -9.69
CA ILE A 259 -0.35 3.90 -8.98
C ILE A 259 0.92 3.13 -9.31
N VAL A 260 1.60 2.62 -8.27
CA VAL A 260 2.81 1.81 -8.40
C VAL A 260 2.51 0.38 -7.93
N SER A 261 2.98 -0.60 -8.68
CA SER A 261 2.93 -2.02 -8.31
C SER A 261 4.24 -2.68 -8.69
N ALA A 262 4.88 -3.39 -7.78
CA ALA A 262 5.83 -4.42 -8.17
C ALA A 262 5.07 -5.70 -8.58
N SER A 263 5.76 -6.63 -9.23
CA SER A 263 5.20 -7.91 -9.67
C SER A 263 6.27 -8.99 -9.57
N ASP A 264 5.84 -10.24 -9.36
CA ASP A 264 6.73 -11.40 -9.27
C ASP A 264 7.55 -11.63 -10.56
N ASP A 265 7.20 -10.97 -11.67
CA ASP A 265 7.97 -10.97 -12.92
C ASP A 265 9.22 -10.05 -12.88
N SER A 266 9.60 -9.56 -11.68
CA SER A 266 10.70 -8.61 -11.47
C SER A 266 10.49 -7.26 -12.18
N ARG A 267 9.23 -6.87 -12.41
CA ARG A 267 8.88 -5.57 -13.00
C ARG A 267 8.13 -4.69 -12.03
N ILE A 268 8.38 -3.39 -12.18
CA ILE A 268 7.63 -2.32 -11.54
C ILE A 268 6.73 -1.71 -12.60
N TYR A 269 5.42 -1.73 -12.35
CA TYR A 269 4.40 -1.10 -13.15
C TYR A 269 4.02 0.24 -12.51
N MET A 270 4.01 1.29 -13.34
CA MET A 270 3.49 2.59 -12.97
C MET A 270 2.36 2.96 -13.92
N TRP A 271 1.18 3.24 -13.36
CA TRP A 271 0.05 3.76 -14.11
C TRP A 271 -0.17 5.23 -13.76
N ASN A 272 -0.38 6.05 -14.77
CA ASN A 272 -0.85 7.41 -14.57
C ASN A 272 -2.32 7.36 -14.09
N TYR A 273 -2.52 7.76 -12.84
CA TYR A 273 -3.82 8.06 -12.26
C TYR A 273 -4.05 9.57 -12.38
N ALA A 274 -4.28 10.06 -13.59
CA ALA A 274 -4.84 11.39 -13.73
C ALA A 274 -6.20 11.35 -13.01
N ASN A 275 -6.34 12.10 -11.92
CA ASN A 275 -7.59 12.28 -11.20
C ASN A 275 -8.61 12.85 -12.21
N GLN A 276 -9.30 11.96 -12.91
CA GLN A 276 -10.01 12.30 -14.12
C GLN A 276 -11.15 13.22 -13.73
N LEU A 277 -10.96 14.52 -13.98
CA LEU A 277 -11.99 15.54 -14.19
C LEU A 277 -12.88 15.21 -15.42
N ALA A 278 -12.79 13.98 -15.95
CA ALA A 278 -13.67 13.52 -17.01
C ALA A 278 -15.08 13.33 -16.45
N PRO A 279 -16.13 13.69 -17.20
CA PRO A 279 -17.51 13.49 -16.77
C PRO A 279 -17.71 12.04 -16.33
N LEU A 280 -18.55 11.79 -15.32
CA LEU A 280 -19.01 10.45 -14.98
C LEU A 280 -19.67 9.80 -16.20
N THR A 281 -18.88 9.17 -17.06
CA THR A 281 -19.41 8.30 -18.11
C THR A 281 -19.82 7.00 -17.44
N SER A 282 -20.98 6.47 -17.81
CA SER A 282 -21.53 5.22 -17.24
C SER A 282 -20.70 3.96 -17.57
N ARG A 283 -19.58 4.08 -18.28
CA ARG A 283 -18.73 2.97 -18.70
C ARG A 283 -17.45 2.91 -17.88
N VAL A 284 -17.18 1.75 -17.28
CA VAL A 284 -15.95 1.47 -16.54
C VAL A 284 -14.73 1.66 -17.45
N LYS A 285 -13.83 2.58 -17.10
CA LYS A 285 -12.62 2.84 -17.89
C LYS A 285 -11.56 1.78 -17.59
N SER A 286 -11.16 1.01 -18.59
CA SER A 286 -10.05 0.06 -18.46
C SER A 286 -8.75 0.67 -18.95
N VAL A 287 -7.75 0.78 -18.09
CA VAL A 287 -6.43 1.34 -18.38
C VAL A 287 -5.41 0.20 -18.46
N TRP A 288 -4.72 0.13 -19.59
CA TRP A 288 -3.69 -0.88 -19.88
C TRP A 288 -2.30 -0.25 -20.06
N SER A 289 -2.25 1.06 -20.30
CA SER A 289 -1.01 1.82 -20.42
C SER A 289 -0.31 1.91 -19.07
N SER A 290 0.90 1.36 -19.00
CA SER A 290 1.79 1.40 -17.85
C SER A 290 3.21 1.65 -18.32
N GLU A 291 3.95 2.46 -17.58
CA GLU A 291 5.41 2.47 -17.66
C GLU A 291 5.96 1.27 -16.89
N ARG A 292 7.10 0.75 -17.36
CA ARG A 292 7.67 -0.50 -16.85
C ARG A 292 9.16 -0.34 -16.62
N PHE A 293 9.58 -0.70 -15.42
CA PHE A 293 10.98 -0.73 -15.03
C PHE A 293 11.34 -2.15 -14.64
N PHE A 294 12.50 -2.62 -15.07
CA PHE A 294 13.02 -3.93 -14.70
C PHE A 294 14.07 -3.76 -13.61
N SER A 295 13.97 -4.57 -12.56
CA SER A 295 15.01 -4.68 -11.54
C SER A 295 14.97 -6.09 -10.96
N ASN A 296 16.14 -6.73 -10.91
CA ASN A 296 16.25 -8.10 -10.40
C ASN A 296 15.71 -8.21 -8.97
N ASP A 297 14.95 -9.27 -8.71
CA ASP A 297 14.47 -9.68 -7.39
C ASP A 297 13.65 -8.62 -6.63
N VAL A 298 12.99 -7.69 -7.35
CA VAL A 298 12.09 -6.72 -6.73
C VAL A 298 10.90 -7.43 -6.10
N SER A 299 10.78 -7.27 -4.78
CA SER A 299 9.66 -7.80 -4.00
C SER A 299 8.62 -6.73 -3.64
N ILE A 300 9.01 -5.46 -3.61
CA ILE A 300 8.14 -4.34 -3.22
C ILE A 300 8.56 -3.06 -3.93
N ALA A 301 7.58 -2.22 -4.28
CA ALA A 301 7.80 -0.86 -4.76
C ALA A 301 6.95 0.10 -3.93
N ILE A 302 7.60 1.07 -3.26
CA ILE A 302 6.95 2.05 -2.39
C ILE A 302 7.27 3.44 -2.92
N PRO A 303 6.27 4.30 -3.17
CA PRO A 303 6.51 5.64 -3.65
C PRO A 303 7.06 6.55 -2.54
N TRP A 304 8.00 7.41 -2.92
CA TRP A 304 8.73 8.27 -1.99
C TRP A 304 7.93 9.53 -1.61
N ASN A 305 7.78 9.79 -0.30
CA ASN A 305 7.10 10.97 0.22
C ASN A 305 8.07 12.13 0.47
N ALA A 306 8.49 12.82 -0.60
CA ALA A 306 9.39 13.99 -0.52
C ALA A 306 8.73 15.28 0.01
N SER A 307 7.48 15.23 0.48
CA SER A 307 6.66 16.43 0.67
C SER A 307 7.09 17.39 1.79
N GLN A 308 8.12 17.08 2.58
CA GLN A 308 8.70 18.05 3.55
C GLN A 308 9.85 18.92 3.00
N ALA A 309 10.32 18.70 1.76
CA ALA A 309 11.45 19.46 1.20
C ALA A 309 11.06 20.58 0.22
N ARG A 310 9.78 20.96 0.14
CA ARG A 310 9.28 22.04 -0.75
C ARG A 310 8.95 23.34 0.01
N ASN A 311 9.81 23.75 0.94
CA ASN A 311 9.88 25.16 1.30
C ASN A 311 10.88 25.85 0.37
N SER A 312 10.33 26.42 -0.69
CA SER A 312 10.82 27.57 -1.46
C SER A 312 12.30 27.93 -1.33
N ILE A 313 13.09 27.64 -2.37
CA ILE A 313 14.17 28.53 -2.78
C ILE A 313 13.84 29.01 -4.19
N SER A 314 13.14 30.14 -4.24
CA SER A 314 13.12 31.02 -5.40
C SER A 314 14.50 31.66 -5.50
N LEU A 315 15.36 31.16 -6.39
CA LEU A 315 16.52 31.92 -6.84
C LEU A 315 16.03 32.80 -8.00
N SER A 316 15.52 33.98 -7.65
CA SER A 316 15.46 35.08 -8.60
C SER A 316 16.89 35.57 -8.84
N CYS A 317 17.30 35.46 -10.09
CA CYS A 317 18.55 35.97 -10.61
C CYS A 317 18.50 37.51 -10.63
N ASN A 318 19.25 38.16 -9.75
CA ASN A 318 19.60 39.58 -9.90
C ASN A 318 21.07 39.65 -10.31
N ILE A 319 21.30 39.98 -11.57
CA ILE A 319 22.60 40.41 -12.09
C ILE A 319 22.60 41.94 -11.95
N PRO A 320 23.50 42.56 -11.16
CA PRO A 320 23.77 43.98 -11.29
C PRO A 320 24.72 44.20 -12.47
N SER A 321 24.39 45.21 -13.28
CA SER A 321 25.20 45.82 -14.33
C SER A 321 26.56 46.31 -13.85
#